data_AF-A0A2M7JE97-F1
#
_entry.id   AF-A0A2M7JE97-F1
#
_cell.length_a   1.000
_cell.length_b   1.000
_cell.length_c   1.000
_cell.angle_alpha   90.00
_cell.angle_beta   90.00
_cell.angle_gamma   90.00
#
_symmetry.space_group_name_H-M   'P 1'
#
loop_
_entity.id
_entity.type
_entity.pdbx_description
1 polymer ?
#
loop_
_entity_poly.entity_id
_entity_poly.type
_entity_poly.pdbx_seq_one_letter_code
_entity_poly.pdbx_strand_id
1 'polypeptide(L)' 'MMMKFRDKEKNTLANTFLKIAEYIMALVVLGQIISNKFSPSTFITGLIIFFLLILIAIFISSHTKED' A
#
# COMPACT_ATOMS: atom_id res chain seq x y z
N MET A 1 -7.89 9.28 -28.17
CA MET A 1 -8.14 9.87 -26.83
C MET A 1 -8.37 8.81 -25.72
N MET A 2 -8.34 7.51 -26.04
CA MET A 2 -8.71 6.43 -25.11
C MET A 2 -7.58 6.01 -24.13
N MET A 3 -6.30 6.22 -24.49
CA MET A 3 -5.14 5.88 -23.64
C MET A 3 -5.08 6.67 -22.32
N LYS A 4 -5.29 8.00 -22.37
CA LYS A 4 -5.17 8.88 -21.19
C LYS A 4 -6.12 8.54 -20.02
N PHE A 5 -7.27 7.91 -20.31
CA PHE A 5 -8.25 7.55 -19.28
C PHE A 5 -7.76 6.35 -18.46
N ARG A 6 -7.19 5.36 -19.15
CA ARG A 6 -6.66 4.13 -18.56
C ARG A 6 -5.45 4.40 -17.65
N ASP A 7 -4.59 5.34 -18.03
CA ASP A 7 -3.42 5.71 -17.21
C ASP A 7 -3.83 6.46 -15.94
N LYS A 8 -4.90 7.27 -16.01
CA LYS A 8 -5.47 7.97 -14.86
C LYS A 8 -6.11 7.00 -13.87
N GLU A 9 -6.80 5.98 -14.36
CA GLU A 9 -7.36 4.89 -13.53
C GLU A 9 -6.26 4.07 -12.86
N LYS A 10 -5.21 3.67 -13.60
CA LYS A 10 -4.05 2.96 -13.04
C LYS A 10 -3.33 3.76 -11.95
N ASN A 11 -3.12 5.06 -12.17
CA ASN A 11 -2.52 5.94 -11.15
C ASN A 11 -3.42 6.10 -9.92
N THR A 12 -4.74 6.20 -10.12
CA THR A 12 -5.70 6.26 -9.01
C THR A 12 -5.68 4.96 -8.20
N LEU A 13 -5.62 3.83 -8.88
CA LEU A 13 -5.52 2.51 -8.26
C LEU A 13 -4.22 2.37 -7.47
N ALA A 14 -3.06 2.68 -8.07
CA ALA A 14 -1.77 2.63 -7.40
C ALA A 14 -1.73 3.55 -6.15
N ASN A 15 -2.25 4.78 -6.25
CA ASN A 15 -2.37 5.68 -5.11
C ASN A 15 -3.29 5.13 -4.01
N THR A 16 -4.35 4.41 -4.40
CA THR A 16 -5.27 3.78 -3.43
C THR A 16 -4.54 2.68 -2.66
N PHE A 17 -3.77 1.83 -3.34
CA PHE A 17 -2.94 0.81 -2.68
C PHE A 17 -1.90 1.41 -1.73
N LEU A 18 -1.24 2.50 -2.13
CA LEU A 18 -0.32 3.23 -1.25
C LEU A 18 -1.02 3.77 -0.01
N LYS A 19 -2.20 4.37 -0.16
CA LYS A 19 -2.99 4.88 0.99
C LYS A 19 -3.44 3.75 1.92
N ILE A 20 -3.85 2.61 1.38
CA ILE A 20 -4.19 1.43 2.19
C ILE A 20 -2.96 0.95 2.96
N ALA A 21 -1.78 0.91 2.32
CA ALA A 21 -0.54 0.51 2.98
C ALA A 21 -0.18 1.45 4.15
N GLU A 22 -0.30 2.77 3.94
CA GLU A 22 -0.13 3.77 5.00
C GLU A 22 -1.11 3.54 6.16
N TYR A 23 -2.39 3.29 5.88
CA TYR A 23 -3.40 3.03 6.92
C TYR A 23 -3.14 1.74 7.69
N ILE A 24 -2.71 0.67 7.03
CA ILE A 24 -2.37 -0.57 7.73
C ILE A 24 -1.20 -0.34 8.70
N MET A 25 -0.16 0.36 8.27
CA MET A 25 0.96 0.69 9.17
C MET A 25 0.53 1.58 10.33
N ALA A 26 -0.31 2.58 10.08
CA ALA A 26 -0.86 3.42 11.12
C ALA A 26 -1.67 2.60 12.14
N LEU A 27 -2.53 1.69 11.68
CA LEU A 27 -3.32 0.80 12.54
C LEU A 27 -2.45 -0.16 13.35
N VAL A 28 -1.40 -0.72 12.74
CA VAL A 28 -0.46 -1.60 13.45
C VAL A 28 0.23 -0.81 14.57
N VAL A 29 0.81 0.36 14.27
CA VAL A 29 1.50 1.20 15.26
C VAL A 29 0.53 1.67 16.35
N LEU A 30 -0.65 2.20 15.98
CA LEU A 30 -1.67 2.62 16.93
C LEU A 30 -2.16 1.45 17.80
N GLY A 31 -2.35 0.27 17.22
CA GLY A 31 -2.72 -0.93 17.96
C GLY A 31 -1.68 -1.32 19.01
N GLN A 32 -0.39 -1.17 18.71
CA GLN A 32 0.69 -1.38 19.70
C GLN A 32 0.65 -0.32 20.82
N ILE A 33 0.40 0.95 20.47
CA ILE A 33 0.31 2.06 21.44
C ILE A 33 -0.89 1.87 22.37
N ILE A 34 -2.08 1.63 21.80
CA ILE A 34 -3.34 1.47 22.55
C ILE A 34 -3.28 0.24 23.45
N SER A 35 -2.68 -0.86 22.99
CA SER A 35 -2.54 -2.08 23.79
C SER A 35 -1.43 -1.99 24.86
N ASN A 36 -0.59 -0.95 24.80
CA ASN A 36 0.58 -0.76 25.66
C ASN A 36 1.50 -1.99 25.74
N LYS A 37 1.51 -2.81 24.68
CA LYS A 37 2.29 -4.04 24.57
C LYS A 37 2.86 -4.11 23.16
N PHE A 38 4.18 -4.14 23.07
CA PHE A 38 4.85 -4.35 21.80
C PHE A 38 4.89 -5.85 21.49
N SER A 39 4.22 -6.24 20.41
CA SER A 39 4.19 -7.57 19.81
C SER A 39 5.01 -7.52 18.52
N PRO A 40 6.28 -8.00 18.54
CA PRO A 40 7.13 -8.02 17.37
C PRO A 40 6.51 -8.80 16.20
N SER A 41 5.78 -9.88 16.48
CA SER A 41 5.11 -10.67 15.44
C SER A 41 4.06 -9.86 14.70
N THR A 42 3.21 -9.11 15.41
CA THR A 42 2.18 -8.23 14.81
C THR A 42 2.82 -7.13 13.98
N PHE A 43 3.92 -6.55 14.47
CA PHE A 43 4.67 -5.53 13.75
C PHE A 43 5.30 -6.09 12.45
N ILE A 44 5.93 -7.27 12.52
CA ILE A 44 6.51 -7.95 11.35
C ILE A 44 5.44 -8.32 10.33
N THR A 45 4.29 -8.87 10.77
CA THR A 45 3.16 -9.16 9.86
C THR A 45 2.65 -7.87 9.20
N GLY A 46 2.55 -6.78 9.94
CA GLY A 46 2.21 -5.46 9.40
C GLY A 46 3.19 -5.00 8.32
N LEU A 47 4.50 -5.14 8.57
CA LEU A 47 5.53 -4.83 7.58
C LEU A 47 5.43 -5.68 6.32
N ILE A 48 5.18 -6.99 6.45
CA ILE A 48 5.02 -7.89 5.30
C ILE A 48 3.83 -7.44 4.42
N ILE A 49 2.69 -7.15 5.05
CA ILE A 49 1.49 -6.68 4.34
C ILE A 49 1.77 -5.32 3.67
N PHE A 50 2.43 -4.39 4.37
CA PHE A 50 2.82 -3.09 3.84
C PHE A 50 3.70 -3.22 2.58
N PHE A 51 4.76 -4.04 2.64
CA PHE A 51 5.63 -4.29 1.51
C PHE A 51 4.88 -4.92 0.33
N LEU A 52 3.97 -5.87 0.60
CA LEU A 52 3.18 -6.51 -0.44
C LEU A 52 2.27 -5.51 -1.17
N LEU A 53 1.62 -4.59 -0.45
CA LEU A 53 0.79 -3.55 -1.06
C LEU A 53 1.61 -2.55 -1.87
N ILE A 54 2.81 -2.18 -1.40
CA ILE A 54 3.73 -1.33 -2.18
C ILE A 54 4.16 -2.04 -3.46
N LEU A 55 4.51 -3.33 -3.41
CA LEU A 55 4.87 -4.10 -4.60
C LEU A 55 3.72 -4.15 -5.62
N ILE A 56 2.48 -4.32 -5.17
CA ILE A 56 1.29 -4.26 -6.03
C ILE A 56 1.15 -2.86 -6.65
N ALA A 57 1.30 -1.79 -5.87
CA ALA A 57 1.23 -0.42 -6.38
C ALA A 57 2.31 -0.14 -7.44
N ILE A 58 3.54 -0.59 -7.20
CA ILE A 58 4.66 -0.47 -8.15
C ILE A 58 4.39 -1.28 -9.41
N PHE A 59 3.89 -2.51 -9.28
CA PHE A 59 3.56 -3.37 -10.42
C PHE A 59 2.47 -2.76 -11.31
N ILE A 60 1.41 -2.21 -10.70
CA ILE A 60 0.35 -1.51 -11.42
C ILE A 60 0.93 -0.26 -12.12
N SER A 61 1.81 0.47 -11.45
CA SER A 61 2.42 1.68 -11.99
C SER A 61 3.46 1.41 -13.09
N SER A 62 4.23 0.32 -13.03
CA SER A 62 5.29 0.02 -14.00
C SER A 62 4.73 -0.32 -15.39
N HIS A 63 3.62 -1.05 -15.45
CA HIS A 63 2.83 -1.31 -16.68
C HIS A 63 2.07 -0.08 -17.21
N THR A 64 2.43 1.13 -16.76
CA THR A 64 1.90 2.41 -17.28
C THR A 64 2.97 3.17 -18.07
N LYS A 65 4.26 2.83 -17.94
CA LYS A 65 5.37 3.54 -18.62
C LYS A 65 5.86 2.87 -19.92
N GLU A 66 5.35 1.69 -20.26
CA GLU A 66 5.80 0.91 -21.43
C GLU A 66 4.94 1.08 -22.69
N ASP A 67 3.94 1.98 -22.70
CA ASP A 67 3.15 2.35 -23.89
C ASP A 67 3.43 3.81 -24.33
#